data_AF-A0A4D7YCI5-F1
#
_entry.id   AF-A0A4D7YCI5-F1
#
_cell.length_a   1.000
_cell.length_b   1.000
_cell.length_c   1.000
_cell.angle_alpha   90.00
_cell.angle_beta   90.00
_cell.angle_gamma   90.00
#
_symmetry.space_group_name_H-M   'P 1'
#
loop_
_entity.id
_entity.type
_entity.pdbx_description
1 polymer ?
#
loop_
_entity_poly.entity_id
_entity_poly.type
_entity_poly.pdbx_seq_one_letter_code
_entity_poly.pdbx_strand_id
1 'polypeptide(L)'
;MSEERIVRYSPDEIRKKIAKGEDGTDWARVDAMTDEDIERATRDDPDWAGFEDIDWSKAEVVFPTAKQSISIRVDQDVVDFFKSTGKGYQTRMNAVLRHYVHEQKKRQG
;
A
#
# COMPACT_ATOMS: atom_id res chain seq x y z
N MET A 1 20.61 -6.58 18.56
CA MET A 1 19.41 -7.26 18.04
C MET A 1 18.22 -6.77 18.86
N SER A 2 17.62 -5.63 18.51
CA SER A 2 16.42 -5.12 19.19
C SER A 2 15.20 -5.44 18.34
N GLU A 3 14.24 -6.15 18.93
CA GLU A 3 13.04 -6.68 18.30
C GLU A 3 12.14 -5.59 17.71
N GLU A 4 11.59 -5.87 16.53
CA GLU A 4 10.53 -5.10 15.86
C GLU A 4 9.30 -4.95 16.76
N ARG A 5 9.13 -3.77 17.37
CA ARG A 5 7.91 -3.45 18.13
C ARG A 5 6.81 -2.92 17.21
N ILE A 6 6.40 -3.73 16.22
CA ILE A 6 5.19 -3.43 15.45
C ILE A 6 3.99 -3.81 16.32
N VAL A 7 3.30 -2.81 16.88
CA VAL A 7 2.11 -3.00 17.71
C VAL A 7 0.87 -2.65 16.91
N ARG A 8 -0.18 -3.46 16.98
CA ARG A 8 -1.50 -3.15 16.41
C ARG A 8 -2.41 -2.54 17.47
N TYR A 9 -3.06 -1.44 17.12
CA TYR A 9 -4.14 -0.83 17.90
C TYR A 9 -5.36 -0.63 17.02
N SER A 10 -6.55 -0.77 17.61
CA SER A 10 -7.79 -0.29 17.02
C SER A 10 -7.96 1.23 17.24
N PRO A 11 -8.75 1.92 16.39
CA PRO A 11 -9.03 3.35 16.58
C PRO A 11 -9.60 3.69 17.97
N ASP A 12 -10.45 2.81 18.53
CA ASP A 12 -11.06 3.04 19.84
C ASP A 12 -10.08 2.87 20.99
N GLU A 13 -9.10 1.96 20.86
CA GLU A 13 -8.02 1.82 21.83
C GLU A 13 -7.10 3.05 21.82
N ILE A 14 -6.78 3.59 20.63
CA ILE A 14 -6.00 4.84 20.52
C ILE A 14 -6.74 5.99 21.20
N ARG A 15 -8.03 6.18 20.91
CA ARG A 15 -8.85 7.22 21.55
C ARG A 15 -8.87 7.10 23.07
N LYS A 16 -9.01 5.87 23.59
CA LYS A 16 -8.96 5.62 25.04
C LYS A 16 -7.61 5.97 25.65
N LYS A 17 -6.50 5.71 24.95
CA LYS A 17 -5.16 6.07 25.42
C LYS A 17 -4.95 7.57 25.46
N ILE A 18 -5.37 8.28 24.42
CA ILE A 18 -5.34 9.74 24.38
C ILE A 18 -6.15 10.32 25.54
N ALA A 19 -7.38 9.83 25.76
CA ALA A 19 -8.22 10.27 26.88
C ALA A 19 -7.62 10.00 28.26
N LYS A 20 -6.72 9.01 28.37
CA LYS A 20 -5.99 8.68 29.61
C LYS A 20 -4.61 9.36 29.71
N GLY A 21 -4.15 10.05 28.67
CA GLY A 21 -2.80 10.64 28.59
C GLY A 21 -1.68 9.62 28.45
N GLU A 22 -1.98 8.40 27.99
CA GLU A 22 -1.03 7.28 27.84
C GLU A 22 -0.43 7.19 26.42
N ASP A 23 -0.76 8.11 25.52
CA ASP A 23 -0.29 8.11 24.13
C ASP A 23 1.11 8.74 23.95
N GLY A 24 1.59 9.49 24.95
CA GLY A 24 2.95 10.05 24.99
C GLY A 24 3.20 11.21 24.02
N THR A 25 2.15 11.73 23.37
CA THR A 25 2.25 12.85 22.43
C THR A 25 1.91 14.17 23.12
N ASP A 26 2.72 15.20 22.88
CA ASP A 26 2.41 16.57 23.26
C ASP A 26 1.44 17.18 22.24
N TRP A 27 0.14 16.94 22.45
CA TRP A 27 -0.93 17.44 21.58
C TRP A 27 -1.05 18.95 21.60
N ALA A 28 -0.74 19.62 22.72
CA ALA A 28 -0.81 21.07 22.81
C ALA A 28 0.22 21.74 21.87
N ARG A 29 1.41 21.16 21.75
CA ARG A 29 2.42 21.59 20.78
C ARG A 29 1.99 21.35 19.33
N VAL A 30 1.36 20.20 19.05
CA VAL A 30 0.90 19.85 17.70
C VAL A 30 -0.25 20.76 17.26
N ASP A 31 -1.23 20.98 18.13
CA ASP A 31 -2.40 21.83 17.85
C ASP A 31 -2.04 23.31 17.67
N ALA A 32 -0.93 23.75 18.28
CA ALA A 32 -0.41 25.11 18.14
C ALA A 32 0.52 25.29 16.92
N MET A 33 0.88 24.21 16.21
CA MET A 33 1.77 24.26 15.06
C MET A 33 1.07 24.92 13.88
N THR A 34 1.72 25.92 13.29
CA THR A 34 1.15 26.63 12.14
C THR A 34 1.48 25.94 10.82
N ASP A 35 0.70 26.22 9.77
CA ASP A 35 0.97 25.72 8.42
C ASP A 35 2.38 26.13 7.93
N GLU A 36 2.82 27.35 8.26
CA GLU A 36 4.18 27.83 7.94
C GLU A 36 5.27 27.01 8.63
N ASP A 37 5.03 26.59 9.88
CA ASP A 37 5.96 25.73 10.61
C ASP A 37 6.02 24.32 9.99
N ILE A 38 4.88 23.79 9.53
CA ILE A 38 4.80 22.49 8.85
C ILE A 38 5.53 22.54 7.51
N GLU A 39 5.30 23.58 6.70
CA GLU A 39 5.97 23.74 5.41
C GLU A 39 7.49 23.86 5.56
N ARG A 40 7.94 24.60 6.57
CA ARG A 40 9.37 24.73 6.89
C ARG A 40 9.97 23.39 7.30
N ALA A 41 9.32 22.67 8.21
CA ALA A 41 9.78 21.36 8.66
C ALA A 41 9.83 20.35 7.51
N THR A 42 8.86 20.41 6.60
CA THR A 42 8.79 19.55 5.41
C THR A 42 9.93 19.83 4.42
N ARG A 43 10.20 21.11 4.14
CA ARG A 43 11.29 21.53 3.23
C ARG A 43 12.68 21.19 3.78
N ASP A 44 12.86 21.34 5.09
CA ASP A 44 14.15 21.14 5.74
C ASP A 44 14.43 19.64 6.01
N ASP A 45 13.46 18.74 5.74
CA ASP A 45 13.61 17.30 5.91
C ASP A 45 14.31 16.65 4.70
N PRO A 46 15.56 16.14 4.86
CA PRO A 46 16.30 15.50 3.78
C PRO A 46 15.64 14.20 3.27
N ASP A 47 14.83 13.52 4.10
CA ASP A 47 14.09 12.33 3.67
C ASP A 47 12.88 12.71 2.79
N TRP A 48 12.39 13.96 2.89
CA TRP A 48 11.27 14.45 2.11
C TRP A 48 11.67 15.05 0.74
N ALA A 49 12.92 15.47 0.58
CA ALA A 49 13.42 16.14 -0.63
C ALA A 49 13.16 15.37 -1.95
N GLY A 50 13.06 14.04 -1.91
CA GLY A 50 12.76 13.20 -3.08
C GLY A 50 11.27 13.05 -3.42
N PHE A 51 10.37 13.55 -2.57
CA PHE A 51 8.92 13.35 -2.66
C PHE A 51 8.14 14.63 -3.00
N GLU A 52 8.79 15.80 -3.00
CA GLU A 52 8.15 17.11 -3.26
C GLU A 52 7.48 17.19 -4.64
N ASP A 53 8.03 16.51 -5.65
CA ASP A 53 7.55 16.55 -7.05
C ASP A 53 6.50 15.47 -7.39
N ILE A 54 6.01 14.70 -6.41
CA ILE A 54 5.05 13.64 -6.69
C ILE A 54 3.67 14.24 -6.98
N ASP A 55 3.26 14.13 -8.25
CA ASP A 55 1.92 14.49 -8.69
C ASP A 55 0.89 13.42 -8.30
N TRP A 56 0.34 13.56 -7.09
CA TRP A 56 -0.69 12.67 -6.54
C TRP A 56 -2.01 12.68 -7.35
N SER A 57 -2.24 13.65 -8.24
CA SER A 57 -3.44 13.65 -9.09
C SER A 57 -3.47 12.50 -10.10
N LYS A 58 -2.30 11.91 -10.40
CA LYS A 58 -2.15 10.75 -11.28
C LYS A 58 -2.12 9.42 -10.51
N ALA A 59 -2.23 9.45 -9.19
CA ALA A 59 -2.20 8.24 -8.39
C ALA A 59 -3.45 7.39 -8.65
N GLU A 60 -3.24 6.10 -8.95
CA GLU A 60 -4.33 5.15 -9.09
C GLU A 60 -4.68 4.56 -7.72
N VAL A 61 -5.94 4.72 -7.29
CA VAL A 61 -6.43 4.10 -6.05
C VAL A 61 -6.58 2.59 -6.29
N VAL A 62 -5.65 1.80 -5.78
CA VAL A 62 -5.68 0.34 -5.90
C VAL A 62 -6.29 -0.26 -4.64
N PHE A 63 -7.55 -0.70 -4.71
CA PHE A 63 -8.13 -1.55 -3.67
C PHE A 63 -7.66 -2.99 -3.85
N PRO A 64 -7.06 -3.63 -2.84
CA PRO A 64 -6.67 -5.02 -2.93
C PRO A 64 -7.93 -5.90 -3.01
N THR A 65 -8.31 -6.29 -4.22
CA THR A 65 -9.39 -7.27 -4.41
C THR A 65 -8.93 -8.63 -3.91
N ALA A 66 -9.74 -9.25 -3.04
CA ALA A 66 -9.49 -10.62 -2.62
C ALA A 66 -9.46 -11.54 -3.85
N LYS A 67 -8.40 -12.35 -3.96
CA LYS A 67 -8.31 -13.34 -5.03
C LYS A 67 -9.36 -14.42 -4.79
N GLN A 68 -10.15 -14.73 -5.81
CA GLN A 68 -11.07 -15.85 -5.74
C GLN A 68 -10.31 -17.15 -6.04
N SER A 69 -10.37 -18.11 -5.10
CA SER A 69 -9.83 -19.45 -5.33
C SER A 69 -10.81 -20.26 -6.17
N ILE A 70 -10.44 -20.51 -7.43
CA ILE A 70 -11.22 -21.33 -8.36
C ILE A 70 -10.40 -22.55 -8.81
N SER A 71 -11.08 -23.65 -9.11
CA SER A 71 -10.48 -24.81 -9.76
C SER A 71 -10.70 -24.69 -11.27
N ILE A 72 -9.61 -24.61 -12.04
CA ILE A 72 -9.63 -24.55 -13.51
C ILE A 72 -8.70 -25.62 -14.07
N ARG A 73 -9.02 -26.12 -15.27
CA ARG A 73 -8.11 -26.97 -16.05
C ARG A 73 -7.29 -26.08 -16.97
N VAL A 74 -5.99 -26.28 -16.98
CA VAL A 74 -5.01 -25.57 -17.81
C VAL A 74 -4.11 -26.62 -18.45
N ASP A 75 -3.72 -26.41 -19.70
CA ASP A 75 -2.84 -27.31 -20.41
C ASP A 75 -1.49 -27.48 -19.71
N GLN A 76 -0.93 -28.67 -19.82
CA GLN A 76 0.25 -29.09 -19.06
C GLN A 76 1.48 -28.23 -19.41
N ASP A 77 1.69 -27.94 -20.69
CA ASP A 77 2.78 -27.12 -21.21
C ASP A 77 2.74 -25.69 -20.66
N VAL A 78 1.55 -25.09 -20.55
CA VAL A 78 1.34 -23.77 -19.97
C VAL A 78 1.70 -23.77 -18.49
N VAL A 79 1.24 -24.78 -17.73
CA VAL A 79 1.54 -24.89 -16.30
C VAL A 79 3.04 -25.08 -16.09
N ASP A 80 3.70 -25.91 -16.91
CA ASP A 80 5.13 -26.18 -16.80
C ASP A 80 5.97 -24.95 -17.14
N PHE A 81 5.59 -24.22 -18.18
CA PHE A 81 6.21 -22.92 -18.51
C PHE A 81 6.16 -21.98 -17.31
N PHE A 82 4.99 -21.75 -16.71
CA PHE A 82 4.89 -20.85 -15.57
C PHE A 82 5.64 -21.39 -14.35
N LYS A 83 5.58 -22.70 -14.05
CA LYS A 83 6.34 -23.28 -12.93
C LYS A 83 7.84 -23.13 -13.09
N SER A 84 8.36 -23.20 -14.33
CA SER A 84 9.80 -23.01 -14.61
C SER A 84 10.33 -21.63 -14.17
N THR A 85 9.46 -20.62 -14.10
CA THR A 85 9.80 -19.26 -13.63
C THR A 85 9.96 -19.14 -12.11
N GLY A 86 9.78 -20.24 -11.36
CA GLY A 86 10.02 -20.31 -9.92
C GLY A 86 8.84 -19.89 -9.03
N LYS A 87 9.14 -19.52 -7.77
CA LYS A 87 8.13 -19.11 -6.79
C LYS A 87 7.26 -17.97 -7.32
N GLY A 88 5.96 -18.03 -7.05
CA GLY A 88 5.00 -17.01 -7.49
C GLY A 88 4.45 -17.21 -8.91
N TYR A 89 4.63 -18.39 -9.52
CA TYR A 89 4.14 -18.67 -10.87
C TYR A 89 2.64 -18.39 -11.05
N GLN A 90 1.81 -18.69 -10.04
CA GLN A 90 0.37 -18.37 -10.06
C GLN A 90 0.11 -16.85 -10.13
N THR A 91 0.95 -16.04 -9.47
CA THR A 91 0.82 -14.58 -9.51
C THR A 91 1.18 -14.04 -10.90
N ARG A 92 2.22 -14.59 -11.54
CA ARG A 92 2.59 -14.25 -12.92
C ARG A 92 1.51 -14.67 -13.93
N MET A 93 0.99 -15.88 -13.79
CA MET A 93 -0.12 -16.37 -14.61
C MET A 93 -1.37 -15.47 -14.46
N ASN A 94 -1.70 -15.05 -13.24
CA ASN A 94 -2.80 -14.11 -13.01
C ASN A 94 -2.56 -12.72 -13.62
N ALA A 95 -1.31 -12.23 -13.62
CA ALA A 95 -0.96 -10.94 -14.26
C ALA A 95 -1.20 -10.99 -15.78
N VAL A 96 -0.84 -12.10 -16.43
CA VAL A 96 -1.10 -12.31 -17.88
C VAL A 96 -2.60 -12.33 -18.16
N LEU A 97 -3.39 -13.06 -17.36
CA LEU A 97 -4.85 -13.08 -17.49
C LEU A 97 -5.45 -11.68 -17.32
N ARG A 98 -4.97 -10.91 -16.34
CA ARG A 98 -5.42 -9.53 -16.11
C ARG A 98 -5.12 -8.63 -17.32
N HIS A 99 -3.92 -8.72 -17.87
CA HIS A 99 -3.54 -7.95 -19.06
C HIS A 99 -4.43 -8.28 -20.25
N TYR A 100 -4.69 -9.57 -20.50
CA TYR A 100 -5.61 -10.00 -21.55
C TYR A 100 -7.02 -9.40 -21.38
N VAL A 101 -7.58 -9.45 -20.18
CA VAL A 101 -8.89 -8.85 -19.87
C VAL A 101 -8.91 -7.35 -20.13
N HIS A 102 -7.84 -6.63 -19.73
CA HIS A 102 -7.72 -5.18 -19.93
C HIS A 102 -7.74 -4.81 -21.41
N GLU A 103 -6.93 -5.50 -22.22
CA GLU A 103 -6.85 -5.28 -23.66
C GLU A 103 -8.16 -5.61 -24.38
N GLN A 104 -8.87 -6.65 -23.95
CA GLN A 104 -10.20 -6.97 -24.50
C GLN A 104 -11.23 -5.88 -24.19
N LYS A 105 -11.23 -5.35 -22.96
CA LYS A 105 -12.14 -4.25 -22.58
C LYS A 105 -11.88 -2.98 -23.38
N LYS A 106 -10.61 -2.62 -23.63
CA LYS A 106 -10.25 -1.47 -24.48
C LYS A 106 -10.76 -1.58 -25.91
N ARG A 107 -10.83 -2.80 -26.47
CA ARG A 107 -11.30 -3.03 -27.84
C ARG A 107 -12.82 -2.99 -27.99
N GLN A 108 -13.55 -3.13 -26.89
CA GLN A 108 -15.02 -3.20 -26.86
C GLN A 108 -15.67 -1.88 -26.44
N GLY A 109 -14.89 -0.90 -25.98
CA GLY A 109 -15.33 0.48 -25.72
C GLY A 109 -14.87 1.40 -26.84
#